data_AF-X6HQW5-F1
#
_entry.id   AF-X6HQW5-F1
#
_cell.length_a   1.000
_cell.length_b   1.000
_cell.length_c   1.000
_cell.angle_alpha   90.00
_cell.angle_beta   90.00
_cell.angle_gamma   90.00
#
_symmetry.space_group_name_H-M   'P 1'
#
loop_
_entity.id
_entity.type
_entity.pdbx_description
1 polymer ?
#
loop_
_entity_poly.entity_id
_entity_poly.type
_entity_poly.pdbx_seq_one_letter_code
_entity_poly.pdbx_strand_id
1 'polypeptide(L)'
;MDGASEGQIFWRITLPLCRPIIISCVILHVLFAWNEYLFAMIFTSGSDVQTLPVGLTSIMATHGTNYAVVFAAMTISALPIVIVFFAAQRYFIRGLAEGIGK
;
A
#
# COMPACT_ATOMS: atom_id res chain seq x y z
N MET A 1 -5.52 5.22 40.93
CA MET A 1 -4.73 6.18 40.14
C MET A 1 -3.40 5.52 39.89
N ASP A 2 -3.29 4.78 38.77
CA ASP A 2 -2.36 3.65 38.65
C ASP A 2 -0.88 4.04 38.39
N GLY A 3 -0.49 5.28 38.70
CA GLY A 3 0.91 5.73 38.68
C GLY A 3 1.59 5.76 37.31
N ALA A 4 0.85 5.59 36.21
CA ALA A 4 1.42 5.56 34.87
C ALA A 4 1.90 6.95 34.42
N SER A 5 3.12 7.02 33.88
CA SER A 5 3.64 8.23 33.23
C SER A 5 2.93 8.51 31.91
N GLU A 6 2.95 9.77 31.44
CA GLU A 6 2.27 10.15 30.18
C GLU A 6 2.73 9.31 28.98
N GLY A 7 4.03 8.99 28.91
CA GLY A 7 4.58 8.09 27.89
C GLY A 7 3.99 6.68 27.98
N GLN A 8 3.80 6.15 29.19
CA GLN A 8 3.15 4.83 29.37
C GLN A 8 1.69 4.85 28.92
N ILE A 9 0.96 5.93 29.21
CA ILE A 9 -0.43 6.10 28.77
C ILE A 9 -0.51 6.10 27.25
N PHE A 10 0.35 6.88 26.57
CA PHE A 10 0.39 6.93 25.12
C PHE A 10 0.65 5.55 24.49
N TRP A 11 1.74 4.87 24.89
CA TRP A 11 2.17 3.62 24.25
C TRP A 11 1.31 2.41 24.62
N ARG A 12 0.75 2.36 25.83
CA ARG A 12 -0.03 1.20 26.31
C ARG A 12 -1.53 1.34 26.16
N ILE A 13 -2.06 2.55 26.07
CA ILE A 13 -3.51 2.79 26.03
C ILE A 13 -3.90 3.46 24.71
N THR A 14 -3.40 4.66 24.44
CA THR A 14 -3.81 5.44 23.27
C THR A 14 -3.42 4.77 21.95
N LEU A 15 -2.15 4.36 21.80
CA LEU A 15 -1.66 3.79 20.55
C LEU A 15 -2.33 2.45 20.19
N PRO A 16 -2.52 1.49 21.13
CA PRO A 16 -3.27 0.27 20.84
C PRO A 16 -4.73 0.51 20.45
N LEU A 17 -5.40 1.50 21.03
CA LEU A 17 -6.76 1.89 20.66
C LEU A 17 -6.83 2.49 19.25
N CYS A 18 -5.78 3.19 18.82
CA CYS A 18 -5.68 3.73 17.46
C CYS A 18 -5.17 2.72 16.41
N ARG A 19 -4.74 1.51 16.80
CA ARG A 19 -4.26 0.48 15.85
C ARG A 19 -5.21 0.23 14.67
N PRO A 20 -6.53 0.02 14.84
CA PRO A 20 -7.41 -0.26 13.71
C PRO A 20 -7.43 0.88 12.68
N ILE A 21 -7.49 2.14 13.13
CA ILE A 21 -7.48 3.29 12.21
C ILE A 21 -6.12 3.50 11.55
N ILE A 22 -5.02 3.31 12.29
CA ILE A 22 -3.65 3.41 11.75
C ILE A 22 -3.45 2.36 10.65
N ILE A 23 -3.90 1.13 10.86
CA ILE A 23 -3.78 0.06 9.87
C ILE A 23 -4.53 0.44 8.57
N SER A 24 -5.77 0.94 8.68
CA SER A 24 -6.54 1.41 7.52
C SER A 24 -5.82 2.55 6.78
N CYS A 25 -5.30 3.55 7.50
CA CYS A 25 -4.53 4.63 6.91
C CYS A 25 -3.28 4.12 6.17
N VAL A 26 -2.53 3.21 6.78
CA VAL A 26 -1.33 2.61 6.17
C VAL A 26 -1.67 1.87 4.88
N ILE A 27 -2.75 1.07 4.88
CA ILE A 27 -3.18 0.33 3.69
C ILE A 27 -3.54 1.29 2.55
N LEU A 28 -4.35 2.32 2.83
CA LEU A 28 -4.72 3.32 1.84
C LEU A 28 -3.47 4.04 1.31
N HIS A 29 -2.54 4.40 2.20
CA HIS A 29 -1.29 5.05 1.80
C HIS A 29 -0.42 4.16 0.91
N VAL A 30 -0.31 2.86 1.20
CA VAL A 30 0.41 1.90 0.36
C VAL A 30 -0.23 1.79 -1.03
N LEU A 31 -1.57 1.80 -1.11
CA LEU A 31 -2.27 1.80 -2.40
C LEU A 31 -1.95 3.06 -3.21
N PHE A 32 -1.94 4.23 -2.58
CA PHE A 32 -1.55 5.48 -3.25
C PHE A 32 -0.09 5.46 -3.69
N ALA A 33 0.83 5.11 -2.79
CA ALA A 33 2.26 5.07 -3.06
C ALA A 33 2.61 4.06 -4.17
N TRP A 34 1.90 2.94 -4.26
CA TRP A 34 2.10 1.97 -5.34
C TRP A 34 1.65 2.49 -6.71
N ASN A 35 0.57 3.27 -6.76
CA ASN A 35 0.06 3.86 -8.00
C ASN A 35 0.73 5.18 -8.38
N GLU A 36 1.66 5.67 -7.54
CA GLU A 36 2.34 6.93 -7.76
C GLU A 36 3.38 6.81 -8.87
N TYR A 37 2.92 7.02 -10.11
CA TYR A 37 3.73 6.88 -11.31
C TYR A 37 4.62 8.09 -11.58
N LEU A 38 4.08 9.31 -11.49
CA LEU A 38 4.79 10.52 -11.95
C LEU A 38 6.00 10.81 -11.08
N PHE A 39 5.83 10.78 -9.76
CA PHE A 39 6.95 10.99 -8.84
C PHE A 39 8.02 9.92 -9.08
N ALA A 40 7.65 8.64 -9.13
CA ALA A 40 8.60 7.56 -9.37
C ALA A 40 9.34 7.74 -10.71
N MET A 41 8.63 8.05 -11.79
CA MET A 41 9.22 8.26 -13.11
C MET A 41 10.23 9.40 -13.09
N ILE A 42 9.88 10.56 -12.51
CA ILE A 42 10.75 11.74 -12.48
C ILE A 42 12.05 11.45 -11.74
N PHE A 43 11.99 10.78 -10.58
CA PHE A 43 13.16 10.55 -9.73
C PHE A 43 13.99 9.32 -10.13
N THR A 44 13.40 8.33 -10.80
CA THR A 44 14.06 7.05 -11.12
C THR A 44 14.37 6.86 -12.61
N SER A 45 14.04 7.86 -13.45
CA SER A 45 14.36 7.82 -14.88
C SER A 45 15.85 7.56 -15.14
N GLY A 46 16.17 6.53 -15.91
CA GLY A 46 17.55 6.17 -16.28
C GLY A 46 18.37 5.50 -15.17
N SER A 47 17.73 5.11 -14.06
CA SER A 47 18.36 4.41 -12.94
C SER A 47 17.93 2.94 -12.87
N ASP A 48 18.73 2.11 -12.20
CA ASP A 48 18.40 0.69 -11.95
C ASP A 48 17.35 0.51 -10.82
N VAL A 49 16.77 1.60 -10.30
CA VAL A 49 15.81 1.60 -9.18
C VAL A 49 14.40 2.02 -9.59
N GLN A 50 14.03 1.77 -10.85
CA GLN A 50 12.68 2.04 -11.34
C GLN A 50 11.63 1.22 -10.59
N THR A 51 10.53 1.86 -10.23
CA THR A 51 9.39 1.16 -9.65
C THR A 51 8.70 0.30 -10.71
N LEU A 52 8.01 -0.74 -10.26
CA LEU A 52 7.35 -1.69 -11.15
C LEU A 52 6.41 -1.03 -12.18
N PRO A 53 5.56 -0.04 -11.81
CA PRO A 53 4.72 0.69 -12.77
C PRO A 53 5.54 1.48 -13.82
N VAL A 54 6.68 2.05 -13.44
CA VAL A 54 7.58 2.78 -14.35
C VAL A 54 8.30 1.80 -15.30
N GLY A 55 8.76 0.66 -14.79
CA GLY A 55 9.36 -0.38 -15.65
C GLY A 55 8.35 -0.98 -16.63
N LEU A 56 7.08 -1.10 -16.24
CA LEU A 56 6.01 -1.63 -17.10
C LEU A 56 5.81 -0.77 -18.35
N THR A 57 5.92 0.56 -18.26
CA THR A 57 5.79 1.44 -19.43
C THR A 57 6.95 1.26 -20.41
N SER A 58 8.15 0.98 -19.91
CA SER A 58 9.31 0.61 -20.75
C SER A 58 9.06 -0.71 -21.50
N ILE A 59 8.50 -1.73 -20.83
CA ILE A 59 8.12 -3.01 -21.45
C ILE A 59 7.04 -2.80 -22.52
N MET A 60 6.03 -1.97 -22.26
CA MET A 60 5.03 -1.62 -23.28
C MET A 60 5.63 -0.89 -24.48
N ALA A 61 6.61 0.00 -24.27
CA ALA A 61 7.27 0.72 -25.36
C ALA A 61 8.14 -0.19 -26.23
N THR A 62 8.83 -1.18 -25.64
CA THR A 62 9.72 -2.10 -26.35
C THR A 62 9.03 -3.34 -26.92
N HIS A 63 7.97 -3.83 -26.25
CA HIS A 63 7.28 -5.07 -26.58
C HIS A 63 5.79 -4.88 -26.89
N GLY A 64 5.33 -3.67 -27.21
CA GLY A 64 3.91 -3.36 -27.41
C GLY A 64 3.16 -4.20 -28.45
N THR A 65 3.87 -4.84 -29.39
CA THR A 65 3.32 -5.79 -30.36
C THR A 65 3.28 -7.24 -29.87
N ASN A 66 4.04 -7.56 -28.82
CA ASN A 66 4.04 -8.85 -28.16
C ASN A 66 3.10 -8.81 -26.94
N TYR A 67 1.81 -8.98 -27.22
CA TYR A 67 0.76 -8.96 -26.21
C TYR A 67 0.98 -9.96 -25.07
N ALA A 68 1.58 -11.13 -25.35
CA ALA A 68 1.85 -12.14 -24.32
C ALA A 68 2.78 -11.60 -23.23
N VAL A 69 3.86 -10.91 -23.64
CA VAL A 69 4.82 -10.30 -22.70
C VAL A 69 4.17 -9.14 -21.93
N VAL A 70 3.42 -8.29 -22.61
CA VAL A 70 2.75 -7.14 -21.99
C VAL A 70 1.72 -7.60 -20.95
N PHE A 71 0.84 -8.56 -21.29
CA PHE A 71 -0.15 -9.06 -20.34
C PHE A 71 0.50 -9.76 -19.14
N ALA A 72 1.56 -10.56 -19.36
CA ALA A 72 2.30 -11.19 -18.26
C ALA A 72 2.89 -10.14 -17.30
N ALA A 73 3.51 -9.08 -17.83
CA ALA A 73 4.06 -7.99 -17.04
C ALA A 73 2.97 -7.22 -16.28
N MET A 74 1.81 -6.95 -16.90
CA MET A 74 0.67 -6.32 -16.23
C MET A 74 0.14 -7.19 -15.08
N THR A 75 0.01 -8.50 -15.27
CA THR A 75 -0.43 -9.43 -14.22
C THR A 75 0.54 -9.45 -13.04
N ILE A 76 1.85 -9.53 -13.31
CA ILE A 76 2.88 -9.46 -12.27
C ILE A 76 2.81 -8.11 -11.54
N SER A 77 2.56 -7.02 -12.26
CA SER A 77 2.43 -5.68 -11.67
C SER A 77 1.22 -5.49 -10.78
N ALA A 78 0.13 -6.19 -11.05
CA ALA A 78 -1.08 -6.14 -10.22
C ALA A 78 -0.96 -7.01 -8.95
N LEU A 79 -0.14 -8.06 -8.99
CA LEU A 79 -0.06 -9.08 -7.93
C LEU A 79 0.25 -8.51 -6.53
N PRO A 80 1.19 -7.55 -6.34
CA PRO A 80 1.51 -7.01 -5.02
C PRO A 80 0.32 -6.28 -4.37
N ILE A 81 -0.41 -5.48 -5.15
CA ILE A 81 -1.62 -4.80 -4.66
C ILE A 81 -2.69 -5.83 -4.27
N VAL A 82 -2.86 -6.88 -5.06
CA VAL A 82 -3.82 -7.94 -4.75
C VAL A 82 -3.48 -8.64 -3.44
N ILE A 83 -2.20 -8.93 -3.20
CA ILE A 83 -1.72 -9.50 -1.93
C ILE A 83 -2.00 -8.55 -0.76
N VAL A 84 -1.68 -7.26 -0.91
CA VAL A 84 -1.96 -6.23 0.10
C VAL A 84 -3.46 -6.15 0.39
N PHE A 85 -4.30 -6.19 -0.64
CA PHE A 85 -5.76 -6.16 -0.48
C PHE A 85 -6.28 -7.36 0.31
N PHE A 86 -5.85 -8.59 -0.02
CA PHE A 86 -6.25 -9.78 0.74
C PHE A 86 -5.72 -9.78 2.18
N ALA A 87 -4.55 -9.21 2.44
CA ALA A 87 -4.05 -9.02 3.80
C ALA A 87 -4.85 -7.95 4.57
N ALA A 88 -5.28 -6.90 3.86
CA ALA A 88 -6.02 -5.76 4.38
C ALA A 88 -7.50 -6.02 4.64
N GLN A 89 -8.15 -6.92 3.89
CA GLN A 89 -9.60 -7.14 3.93
C GLN A 89 -10.13 -7.38 5.37
N ARG A 90 -9.38 -8.11 6.19
CA ARG A 90 -9.77 -8.42 7.58
C ARG A 90 -9.78 -7.19 8.49
N TYR A 91 -9.01 -6.16 8.15
CA TYR A 91 -8.92 -4.91 8.90
C TYR A 91 -9.97 -3.91 8.45
N PHE A 92 -10.29 -3.86 7.15
CA PHE A 92 -11.41 -3.04 6.65
C PHE A 92 -12.74 -3.49 7.26
N ILE A 93 -12.99 -4.80 7.34
CA ILE A 93 -14.23 -5.33 7.93
C ILE A 93 -14.33 -4.97 9.43
N ARG A 94 -13.22 -5.09 10.17
CA ARG A 94 -13.18 -4.76 11.60
C ARG A 94 -13.27 -3.25 11.87
N GLY A 95 -12.57 -2.44 11.09
CA GLY A 95 -12.58 -0.98 11.24
C GLY A 95 -13.93 -0.36 10.91
N LEU A 96 -14.66 -0.90 9.92
CA LEU A 96 -16.03 -0.47 9.61
C LEU A 96 -17.03 -0.91 10.70
N ALA A 97 -16.91 -2.14 11.19
CA ALA A 97 -17.78 -2.65 12.25
C ALA A 97 -17.57 -1.95 13.60
N GLU A 98 -16.32 -1.63 13.97
CA GLU A 98 -15.99 -0.90 15.20
C GLU A 98 -16.37 0.59 15.11
N GLY A 99 -16.41 1.18 13.91
CA GLY A 99 -16.84 2.56 13.68
C GLY A 99 -18.36 2.76 13.65
N ILE A 100 -19.14 1.73 13.33
CA ILE A 100 -20.63 1.77 13.29
C ILE A 100 -21.25 1.37 14.64
N GLY A 101 -20.49 0.69 15.52
CA GLY A 101 -20.97 0.17 16.80
C GLY A 101 -21.04 1.17 17.97
N LYS A 102 -21.04 2.48 17.72
CA LYS A 102 -21.31 3.52 18.73
C LYS A 102 -22.24 4.58 18.19
#